data_AF-A0A5N6L3P0-F1
#
_entry.id   AF-A0A5N6L3P0-F1
#
_cell.length_a   1.000
_cell.length_b   1.000
_cell.length_c   1.000
_cell.angle_alpha   90.00
_cell.angle_beta   90.00
_cell.angle_gamma   90.00
#
_symmetry.space_group_name_H-M   'P 1'
#
loop_
_entity.id
_entity.type
_entity.pdbx_description
1 polymer ?
#
loop_
_entity_poly.entity_id
_entity_poly.type
_entity_poly.pdbx_seq_one_letter_code
_entity_poly.pdbx_strand_id
1 'polypeptide(L)'
;MFWNLGSKTTKEQDVFNAMGSMYAVVLFIGFKNLNLVQPIVAVERTIFYRERAIGMYSALPYAFAQVVIELPHVFVQVVSYGVIACPIAWTLYGMTASEFGDKKNILETGETVEEFVRKYFGFKHEFLGVAAAAVVGFTLLSAFIFVVSIKVFNFQKQ
;
A
#
# COMPACT_ATOMS: atom_id res chain seq x y z
N MET A 1 -14.61 14.82 1.85
CA MET A 1 -15.98 14.25 1.81
C MET A 1 -16.26 13.28 2.96
N PHE A 2 -15.27 12.57 3.53
CA PHE A 2 -15.46 11.57 4.60
C PHE A 2 -15.53 12.10 6.06
N TRP A 3 -15.81 13.40 6.25
CA TRP A 3 -15.77 14.00 7.58
C TRP A 3 -16.95 13.49 8.43
N ASN A 4 -16.68 13.04 9.67
CA ASN A 4 -17.65 12.51 10.65
C ASN A 4 -18.27 11.11 10.42
N LEU A 5 -17.77 10.33 9.46
CA LEU A 5 -18.23 8.92 9.28
C LEU A 5 -17.95 8.05 10.51
N GLY A 6 -16.82 8.26 11.19
CA GLY A 6 -16.45 7.46 12.38
C GLY A 6 -17.40 7.64 13.58
N SER A 7 -18.12 8.76 13.66
CA SER A 7 -19.05 9.06 14.76
C SER A 7 -20.42 8.41 14.55
N LYS A 8 -20.83 8.23 13.28
CA LYS A 8 -22.13 7.64 12.92
C LYS A 8 -22.00 6.12 12.83
N THR A 9 -22.39 5.43 13.89
CA THR A 9 -22.32 3.96 14.00
C THR A 9 -23.61 3.37 14.56
N THR A 10 -24.74 4.00 14.25
CA THR A 10 -26.08 3.57 14.68
C THR A 10 -26.75 2.62 13.69
N LYS A 11 -26.42 2.74 12.39
CA LYS A 11 -26.94 1.88 11.32
C LYS A 11 -25.86 0.95 10.79
N GLU A 12 -26.25 -0.27 10.42
CA GLU A 12 -25.34 -1.23 9.77
C GLU A 12 -24.74 -0.66 8.48
N GLN A 13 -25.55 0.06 7.71
CA GLN A 13 -25.11 0.77 6.49
C GLN A 13 -23.95 1.73 6.76
N ASP A 14 -23.95 2.43 7.90
CA ASP A 14 -22.90 3.39 8.23
C ASP A 14 -21.58 2.67 8.55
N VAL A 15 -21.65 1.50 9.20
CA VAL A 15 -20.50 0.63 9.47
C VAL A 15 -19.91 0.10 8.16
N PHE A 16 -20.75 -0.40 7.25
CA PHE A 16 -20.31 -0.84 5.91
C PHE A 16 -19.70 0.29 5.09
N ASN A 17 -20.30 1.48 5.08
CA ASN A 17 -19.78 2.65 4.37
C ASN A 17 -18.42 3.08 4.93
N ALA A 18 -18.27 3.07 6.25
CA ALA A 18 -17.00 3.37 6.93
C ALA A 18 -15.91 2.35 6.56
N MET A 19 -16.20 1.04 6.61
CA MET A 19 -15.24 0.00 6.21
C MET A 19 -14.87 0.09 4.72
N GLY A 20 -15.85 0.33 3.85
CA GLY A 20 -15.60 0.55 2.42
C GLY A 20 -14.70 1.75 2.16
N SER A 21 -14.88 2.84 2.92
CA SER A 21 -14.00 4.01 2.85
C SER A 21 -12.57 3.71 3.33
N MET A 22 -12.40 2.91 4.39
CA MET A 22 -11.10 2.49 4.89
C MET A 22 -10.35 1.64 3.86
N TYR A 23 -11.05 0.72 3.19
CA TYR A 23 -10.49 -0.06 2.09
C TYR A 23 -10.02 0.84 0.93
N ALA A 24 -10.83 1.83 0.53
CA ALA A 24 -10.47 2.79 -0.51
C ALA A 24 -9.24 3.63 -0.13
N VAL A 25 -9.11 4.03 1.15
CA VAL A 25 -7.94 4.75 1.65
C VAL A 25 -6.67 3.90 1.54
N VAL A 26 -6.72 2.64 1.95
CA VAL A 26 -5.55 1.74 1.89
C VAL A 26 -5.13 1.47 0.44
N LEU A 27 -6.08 1.27 -0.47
CA LEU A 27 -5.81 1.16 -1.91
C LEU A 27 -5.19 2.44 -2.48
N PHE A 28 -5.72 3.60 -2.09
CA PHE A 28 -5.22 4.88 -2.57
C PHE A 28 -3.78 5.15 -2.09
N ILE A 29 -3.45 4.80 -0.85
CA ILE A 29 -2.08 4.84 -0.33
C ILE A 29 -1.18 3.89 -1.15
N GLY A 30 -1.65 2.68 -1.44
CA GLY A 30 -0.93 1.75 -2.32
C GLY A 30 -0.64 2.34 -3.70
N PHE A 31 -1.60 3.05 -4.29
CA PHE A 31 -1.46 3.73 -5.58
C PHE A 31 -0.53 4.97 -5.49
N LYS A 32 -0.57 5.72 -4.39
CA LYS A 32 0.31 6.89 -4.17
C LYS A 32 1.78 6.48 -4.08
N ASN A 33 2.08 5.33 -3.47
CA ASN A 33 3.45 4.81 -3.42
C ASN A 33 3.99 4.47 -4.82
N LEU A 34 3.15 4.03 -5.77
CA LEU A 34 3.58 3.80 -7.17
C LEU A 34 3.95 5.07 -7.91
N ASN A 35 3.23 6.16 -7.64
CA ASN A 35 3.39 7.40 -8.37
C ASN A 35 4.68 8.17 -7.99
N LEU A 36 5.43 7.71 -6.97
CA LEU A 36 6.71 8.31 -6.58
C LEU A 36 7.85 8.05 -7.58
N VAL A 37 7.71 7.04 -8.44
CA VAL A 37 8.74 6.72 -9.45
C VAL A 37 8.62 7.61 -10.70
N GLN A 38 7.43 8.15 -10.97
CA GLN A 38 7.17 9.03 -12.13
C GLN A 38 8.09 10.27 -12.21
N PRO A 39 8.36 11.03 -11.13
CA PRO A 39 9.26 12.18 -11.18
C PRO A 39 10.72 11.81 -11.43
N ILE A 40 11.19 10.64 -10.99
CA ILE A 40 12.57 10.18 -11.21
C ILE A 40 12.77 9.91 -12.72
N VAL A 41 11.86 9.15 -13.33
CA VAL A 41 11.89 8.85 -14.77
C VAL A 41 11.64 10.10 -15.63
N ALA A 42 10.91 11.10 -15.11
CA ALA A 42 10.71 12.37 -15.82
C ALA A 42 12.02 13.18 -15.92
N VAL A 43 12.84 13.21 -14.87
CA VAL A 43 14.14 13.90 -14.86
C VAL A 43 15.09 13.25 -15.86
N GLU A 44 15.19 11.92 -15.90
CA GLU A 44 16.03 11.20 -16.87
C GLU A 44 15.60 11.44 -18.32
N ARG A 45 14.28 11.51 -18.58
CA ARG A 45 13.74 11.81 -19.92
C ARG A 45 14.11 13.20 -20.43
N THR A 46 14.27 14.21 -19.55
CA THR A 46 14.66 15.56 -19.99
C THR A 46 16.08 15.63 -20.54
N ILE A 47 17.00 14.80 -20.04
CA ILE A 47 18.39 14.71 -20.50
C ILE A 47 18.44 14.09 -21.91
N PHE A 48 17.65 13.05 -22.15
CA PHE A 48 17.56 12.38 -23.46
C PHE A 48 17.08 13.31 -24.59
N TYR A 49 16.08 14.17 -24.34
CA TYR A 49 15.63 15.13 -25.37
C TYR A 49 16.70 16.15 -25.74
N ARG A 50 17.57 16.51 -24.77
CA ARG A 50 18.71 17.40 -25.03
C ARG A 50 19.77 16.72 -25.88
N GLU A 51 20.11 15.46 -25.62
CA GLU A 51 21.12 14.70 -26.38
C GLU A 51 20.63 14.26 -27.77
N ARG A 52 19.32 13.96 -27.90
CA ARG A 52 18.68 13.64 -29.18
C ARG A 52 18.63 14.83 -30.13
N ALA A 53 18.51 16.05 -29.62
CA ALA A 53 18.56 17.27 -30.42
C ALA A 53 19.93 17.47 -31.12
N ILE A 54 20.98 16.77 -30.65
CA ILE A 54 22.36 16.82 -31.17
C ILE A 54 22.66 15.59 -32.07
N GLY A 55 21.68 14.71 -32.30
CA GLY A 55 21.78 13.60 -33.25
C GLY A 55 22.58 12.37 -32.80
N MET A 56 22.93 12.25 -31.51
CA MET A 56 23.83 11.20 -31.01
C MET A 56 23.19 9.82 -30.75
N TYR A 57 21.87 9.71 -30.54
CA TYR A 57 21.20 8.42 -30.25
C TYR A 57 19.87 8.22 -30.98
N SER A 58 19.69 7.00 -31.52
CA SER A 58 18.43 6.53 -32.12
C SER A 58 17.39 6.20 -31.04
N ALA A 59 16.11 6.49 -31.32
CA ALA A 59 15.00 6.25 -30.38
C ALA A 59 14.72 4.76 -30.10
N LEU A 60 15.15 3.87 -30.99
CA LEU A 60 14.90 2.42 -30.92
C LEU A 60 15.70 1.71 -29.81
N PRO A 61 17.03 1.89 -29.69
CA PRO A 61 17.79 1.30 -28.57
C PRO A 61 17.34 1.83 -27.20
N TYR A 62 16.87 3.08 -27.12
CA TYR A 62 16.30 3.63 -25.89
C TYR A 62 14.99 2.93 -25.49
N ALA A 63 14.06 2.74 -26.43
CA ALA A 63 12.81 2.01 -26.17
C ALA A 63 13.08 0.56 -25.73
N PHE A 64 14.08 -0.09 -26.32
CA PHE A 64 14.48 -1.44 -25.94
C PHE A 64 15.11 -1.49 -24.54
N ALA A 65 16.01 -0.56 -24.21
CA ALA A 65 16.59 -0.45 -22.88
C ALA A 65 15.51 -0.18 -21.81
N GLN A 66 14.56 0.70 -22.10
CA GLN A 66 13.46 0.98 -21.18
C GLN A 66 12.60 -0.27 -20.92
N VAL A 67 12.26 -1.04 -21.95
CA VAL A 67 11.51 -2.30 -21.76
C VAL A 67 12.32 -3.29 -20.91
N VAL A 68 13.63 -3.39 -21.13
CA VAL A 68 14.52 -4.29 -20.37
C VAL A 68 14.68 -3.88 -18.91
N ILE A 69 14.63 -2.59 -18.58
CA ILE A 69 14.76 -2.08 -17.21
C ILE A 69 13.40 -2.06 -16.49
N GLU A 70 12.31 -1.82 -17.21
CA GLU A 70 10.97 -1.85 -16.63
C GLU A 70 10.46 -3.25 -16.34
N LEU A 71 10.83 -4.27 -17.12
CA LEU A 71 10.33 -5.64 -16.91
C LEU A 71 10.73 -6.23 -15.53
N PRO A 72 11.99 -6.13 -15.08
CA PRO A 72 12.41 -6.55 -13.74
C PRO A 72 11.77 -5.68 -12.65
N HIS A 73 11.64 -4.37 -12.88
CA HIS A 73 11.01 -3.47 -11.92
C HIS A 73 9.54 -3.82 -11.72
N VAL A 74 8.78 -4.04 -12.79
CA VAL A 74 7.38 -4.48 -12.74
C VAL A 74 7.26 -5.86 -12.11
N PHE A 75 8.20 -6.77 -12.35
CA PHE A 75 8.20 -8.09 -11.72
C PHE A 75 8.43 -8.03 -10.21
N VAL A 76 9.45 -7.28 -9.76
CA VAL A 76 9.69 -7.02 -8.33
C VAL A 76 8.51 -6.29 -7.71
N GLN A 77 7.90 -5.37 -8.45
CA GLN A 77 6.68 -4.68 -8.02
C GLN A 77 5.54 -5.68 -7.83
N VAL A 78 5.23 -6.56 -8.79
CA VAL A 78 4.18 -7.58 -8.65
C VAL A 78 4.44 -8.52 -7.47
N VAL A 79 5.69 -8.95 -7.27
CA VAL A 79 6.08 -9.77 -6.12
C VAL A 79 5.88 -8.98 -4.82
N SER A 80 6.30 -7.73 -4.77
CA SER A 80 6.10 -6.86 -3.60
C SER A 80 4.61 -6.62 -3.34
N TYR A 81 3.75 -6.44 -4.35
CA TYR A 81 2.30 -6.31 -4.19
C TYR A 81 1.66 -7.60 -3.72
N GLY A 82 2.11 -8.76 -4.22
CA GLY A 82 1.68 -10.06 -3.72
C GLY A 82 2.04 -10.24 -2.25
N VAL A 83 3.25 -9.82 -1.86
CA VAL A 83 3.69 -9.83 -0.47
C VAL A 83 2.98 -8.76 0.36
N ILE A 84 2.63 -7.60 -0.21
CA ILE A 84 1.92 -6.47 0.42
C ILE A 84 0.42 -6.74 0.58
N ALA A 85 -0.22 -7.55 -0.26
CA ALA A 85 -1.62 -7.95 -0.08
C ALA A 85 -1.84 -8.62 1.29
N CYS A 86 -0.83 -9.36 1.77
CA CYS A 86 -0.82 -9.92 3.12
C CYS A 86 -0.85 -8.79 4.19
N PRO A 87 0.14 -7.89 4.34
CA PRO A 87 0.12 -6.79 5.31
C PRO A 87 -0.95 -5.72 5.05
N ILE A 88 -1.46 -5.52 3.82
CA ILE A 88 -2.63 -4.66 3.55
C ILE A 88 -3.87 -5.27 4.19
N ALA A 89 -4.09 -6.57 4.04
CA ALA A 89 -5.17 -7.26 4.72
C ALA A 89 -5.00 -7.19 6.24
N TRP A 90 -3.78 -7.37 6.76
CA TRP A 90 -3.47 -7.21 8.18
C TRP A 90 -3.62 -5.76 8.69
N THR A 91 -3.30 -4.77 7.86
CA THR A 91 -3.43 -3.34 8.21
C THR A 91 -4.89 -2.91 8.21
N LEU A 92 -5.66 -3.34 7.21
CA LEU A 92 -7.11 -3.15 7.18
C LEU A 92 -7.76 -3.85 8.38
N TYR A 93 -7.27 -5.05 8.71
CA TYR A 93 -7.70 -5.79 9.89
C TYR A 93 -7.42 -5.00 11.17
N GLY A 94 -6.18 -4.53 11.36
CA GLY A 94 -5.79 -3.72 12.51
C GLY A 94 -6.60 -2.44 12.65
N MET A 95 -6.83 -1.73 11.54
CA MET A 95 -7.60 -0.47 11.51
C MET A 95 -9.08 -0.69 11.81
N THR A 96 -9.69 -1.73 11.23
CA THR A 96 -11.10 -2.05 11.46
C THR A 96 -11.31 -2.49 12.91
N ALA A 97 -10.40 -3.30 13.44
CA ALA A 97 -10.45 -3.74 14.82
C ALA A 97 -10.19 -2.58 15.80
N SER A 98 -9.30 -1.64 15.51
CA SER A 98 -9.10 -0.47 16.38
C SER A 98 -10.28 0.51 16.37
N GLU A 99 -10.94 0.67 15.21
CA GLU A 99 -12.04 1.63 15.05
C GLU A 99 -13.40 1.11 15.56
N PHE A 100 -13.64 -0.19 15.46
CA PHE A 100 -14.90 -0.82 15.86
C PHE A 100 -14.78 -1.75 17.07
N GLY A 101 -13.57 -1.98 17.56
CA GLY A 101 -13.28 -2.94 18.62
C GLY A 101 -13.85 -2.64 19.99
N ASP A 102 -14.08 -1.36 20.28
CA ASP A 102 -14.59 -0.90 21.58
C ASP A 102 -15.89 -0.08 21.42
N LYS A 103 -16.54 -0.15 20.24
CA LYS A 103 -17.80 0.56 20.01
C LYS A 103 -18.97 -0.27 20.52
N LYS A 104 -19.46 0.11 21.70
CA LYS A 104 -20.66 -0.48 22.34
C LYS A 104 -21.98 0.15 21.89
N ASN A 105 -21.98 0.92 20.80
CA ASN A 105 -23.20 1.48 20.25
C ASN A 105 -24.13 0.34 19.82
N ILE A 106 -25.41 0.47 20.17
CA ILE A 106 -26.44 -0.51 19.82
C ILE A 106 -26.88 -0.19 18.40
N LEU A 107 -26.80 -1.17 17.51
CA LEU A 107 -27.32 -1.07 16.15
C LEU A 107 -28.85 -1.11 16.17
N GLU A 108 -29.49 -0.68 15.08
CA GLU A 108 -30.95 -0.82 14.90
C GLU A 108 -31.44 -2.29 15.01
N THR A 109 -30.53 -3.25 14.81
CA THR A 109 -30.76 -4.69 15.01
C THR A 109 -30.70 -5.16 16.47
N GLY A 110 -30.35 -4.29 17.42
CA GLY A 110 -30.30 -4.58 18.86
C GLY A 110 -28.99 -5.22 19.34
N GLU A 111 -28.09 -5.60 18.44
CA GLU A 111 -26.74 -6.08 18.75
C GLU A 111 -25.75 -4.89 18.85
N THR A 112 -24.63 -5.06 19.55
CA THR A 112 -23.57 -4.04 19.59
C THR A 112 -22.75 -4.04 18.30
N VAL A 113 -22.17 -2.90 17.90
CA VAL A 113 -21.30 -2.80 16.72
C VAL A 113 -20.13 -3.78 16.80
N GLU A 114 -19.52 -3.94 17.98
CA GLU A 114 -18.47 -4.93 18.22
C GLU A 114 -18.94 -6.37 17.92
N GLU A 115 -20.13 -6.73 18.42
CA GLU A 115 -20.68 -8.07 18.26
C GLU A 115 -21.07 -8.37 16.81
N PHE A 116 -21.64 -7.40 16.11
CA PHE A 116 -21.94 -7.48 14.68
C PHE A 116 -20.67 -7.70 13.85
N VAL A 117 -19.62 -6.91 14.08
CA VAL A 117 -18.34 -7.03 13.36
C VAL A 117 -17.67 -8.37 13.68
N ARG A 118 -17.74 -8.85 14.92
CA ARG A 118 -17.21 -10.16 15.31
C ARG A 118 -17.94 -11.31 14.62
N LYS A 119 -19.28 -11.25 14.55
CA LYS A 119 -20.14 -12.32 14.02
C LYS A 119 -20.15 -12.37 12.49
N TYR A 120 -20.16 -11.21 11.83
CA TYR A 120 -20.25 -11.12 10.37
C TYR A 120 -18.87 -11.24 9.68
N PHE A 121 -17.83 -10.61 10.24
CA PHE A 121 -16.50 -10.57 9.64
C PHE A 121 -15.48 -11.49 10.31
N GLY A 122 -15.81 -12.10 11.46
CA GLY A 122 -14.93 -13.05 12.14
C GLY A 122 -13.73 -12.41 12.85
N PHE A 123 -13.75 -11.10 13.08
CA PHE A 123 -12.67 -10.36 13.73
C PHE A 123 -12.41 -10.86 15.15
N LYS A 124 -11.19 -11.36 15.41
CA LYS A 124 -10.71 -11.71 16.76
C LYS A 124 -9.75 -10.64 17.27
N HIS A 125 -10.11 -9.97 18.37
CA HIS A 125 -9.27 -8.95 18.99
C HIS A 125 -7.87 -9.48 19.40
N GLU A 126 -7.75 -10.75 19.75
CA GLU A 126 -6.47 -11.38 20.11
C GLU A 126 -5.46 -11.46 18.94
N PHE A 127 -5.92 -11.41 17.69
CA PHE A 127 -5.04 -11.48 16.50
C PHE A 127 -4.45 -10.11 16.10
N LEU A 128 -4.87 -9.03 16.77
CA LEU A 128 -4.45 -7.66 16.45
C LEU A 128 -2.95 -7.46 16.72
N GLY A 129 -2.40 -8.08 17.78
CA GLY A 129 -0.97 -8.06 18.06
C GLY A 129 -0.14 -8.81 17.00
N VAL A 130 -0.65 -9.94 16.50
CA VAL A 130 0.00 -10.71 15.42
C VAL A 130 0.01 -9.92 14.12
N ALA A 131 -1.10 -9.26 13.80
CA ALA A 131 -1.21 -8.36 12.65
C ALA A 131 -0.16 -7.24 12.70
N ALA A 132 -0.06 -6.54 13.84
CA ALA A 132 0.90 -5.47 14.03
C ALA A 132 2.35 -5.97 13.91
N ALA A 133 2.67 -7.10 14.53
CA ALA A 133 4.00 -7.70 14.46
C ALA A 133 4.38 -8.11 13.02
N ALA A 134 3.44 -8.66 12.24
CA ALA A 134 3.67 -9.04 10.85
C ALA A 134 3.98 -7.82 9.96
N VAL A 135 3.25 -6.71 10.13
CA VAL A 135 3.49 -5.47 9.38
C VAL A 135 4.86 -4.88 9.72
N VAL A 136 5.20 -4.78 11.01
CA VAL A 136 6.50 -4.26 11.48
C VAL A 136 7.64 -5.15 10.98
N GLY A 137 7.50 -6.47 11.06
CA GLY A 137 8.48 -7.42 10.57
C GLY A 137 8.74 -7.26 9.07
N PHE A 138 7.68 -7.09 8.27
CA PHE A 138 7.80 -6.83 6.84
C PHE A 138 8.52 -5.50 6.52
N THR A 139 8.22 -4.43 7.27
CA THR A 139 8.90 -3.13 7.09
C THR A 139 10.39 -3.23 7.39
N LEU A 140 10.77 -3.91 8.48
CA LEU A 140 12.16 -4.10 8.86
C LEU A 140 12.92 -4.96 7.86
N LEU A 141 12.28 -6.04 7.36
CA LEU A 141 12.86 -6.92 6.35
C LEU A 141 13.08 -6.16 5.03
N SER A 142 12.10 -5.37 4.58
CA SER A 142 12.22 -4.56 3.37
C SER A 142 13.33 -3.50 3.50
N ALA A 143 13.41 -2.82 4.65
CA ALA A 143 14.48 -1.87 4.93
C ALA A 143 15.85 -2.55 4.93
N PHE A 144 15.96 -3.74 5.52
CA PHE A 144 17.19 -4.52 5.54
C PHE A 144 17.64 -4.91 4.11
N ILE A 145 16.73 -5.44 3.28
CA ILE A 145 17.02 -5.73 1.87
C ILE A 145 17.49 -4.46 1.15
N PHE A 146 16.83 -3.33 1.36
CA PHE A 146 17.21 -2.06 0.74
C PHE A 146 18.62 -1.61 1.13
N VAL A 147 18.97 -1.69 2.42
CA VAL A 147 20.32 -1.37 2.92
C VAL A 147 21.37 -2.33 2.34
N VAL A 148 21.08 -3.63 2.28
CA VAL A 148 21.97 -4.62 1.66
C VAL A 148 22.15 -4.33 0.18
N SER A 149 21.07 -4.02 -0.55
CA SER A 149 21.12 -3.65 -1.96
C SER A 149 22.01 -2.43 -2.20
N ILE A 150 21.87 -1.35 -1.41
CA ILE A 150 22.76 -0.18 -1.52
C ILE A 150 24.23 -0.57 -1.29
N LYS A 151 24.49 -1.42 -0.28
CA LYS A 151 25.84 -1.85 0.07
C LYS A 151 26.48 -2.77 -0.99
N VAL A 152 25.67 -3.62 -1.64
CA VAL A 152 26.08 -4.54 -2.71
C VAL A 152 26.26 -3.80 -4.03
N PHE A 153 25.30 -2.93 -4.40
CA PHE A 153 25.34 -2.09 -5.60
C PHE A 153 26.06 -0.77 -5.33
N ASN A 154 27.21 -0.82 -4.67
CA ASN A 154 28.03 0.35 -4.36
C ASN A 154 28.52 1.04 -5.66
N PHE A 155 27.66 1.85 -6.27
CA PHE A 155 27.86 2.64 -7.50
C PHE A 155 28.87 3.81 -7.32
N GLN A 156 29.69 3.79 -6.25
CA GLN A 156 30.75 4.77 -6.00
C GLN A 156 32.17 4.26 -6.27
N LYS A 157 32.32 3.13 -6.98
CA LYS A 157 33.59 2.76 -7.62
C LYS A 157 33.46 2.78 -9.15
N GLN A 158 33.27 3.96 -9.71
CA GLN A 158 33.95 4.44 -10.92
C GLN A 158 33.69 5.93 -11.14
#